data_AF-A0AAU2SF70-F1
#
_entry.id   AF-A0AAU2SF70-F1
#
_cell.length_a   1.000
_cell.length_b   1.000
_cell.length_c   1.000
_cell.angle_alpha   90.00
_cell.angle_beta   90.00
_cell.angle_gamma   90.00
#
_symmetry.space_group_name_H-M   'P 1'
#
loop_
_entity.id
_entity.type
_entity.pdbx_description
1 polymer ?
#
loop_
_entity_poly.entity_id
_entity_poly.type
_entity_poly.pdbx_seq_one_letter_code
_entity_poly.pdbx_strand_id
1 'polypeptide(L)'
;MTGLVRWPGRYTDGHGTEEIVIESDGRELIRTTIRGVRFEGDSMDDLGALGGAPPELAFSFFGGGLCSCLLEWEVPLPVDVAGDGARPGVLHCALRMGDPAGPGRGLDSETLTVTLRLDGHEYHVVDGPGDLEHALHALQRELPRAARLRACVACAWSDYHPAGSPMMAGLACFRDAKDLYRRVDGKHGPHGIFAVWPAQTELVQETWLCEEFEHRTSDHGYRGGFPYRGPL
;
A
#
# COMPACT_ATOMS: atom_id res chain seq x y z
N MET A 1 -3.33 21.39 -1.36
CA MET A 1 -2.61 21.05 -0.11
C MET A 1 -3.24 19.79 0.45
N THR A 2 -2.67 18.64 0.16
CA THR A 2 -3.05 17.39 0.85
C THR A 2 -2.27 17.37 2.14
N GLY A 3 -3.00 17.51 3.25
CA GLY A 3 -2.39 17.54 4.58
C GLY A 3 -1.86 16.17 4.97
N LEU A 4 -0.88 16.17 5.87
CA LEU A 4 -0.39 14.97 6.53
C LEU A 4 -1.58 14.25 7.20
N VAL A 5 -1.81 12.99 6.85
CA VAL A 5 -2.75 12.10 7.52
C VAL A 5 -2.04 11.37 8.65
N ARG A 6 -2.80 11.00 9.67
CA ARG A 6 -2.29 10.32 10.87
C ARG A 6 -3.09 9.07 11.11
N TRP A 7 -2.40 7.95 11.23
CA TRP A 7 -2.96 6.63 11.43
C TRP A 7 -2.54 6.11 12.81
N PRO A 8 -3.50 5.65 13.64
CA PRO A 8 -3.14 4.92 14.83
C PRO A 8 -2.46 3.61 14.42
N GLY A 9 -1.46 3.21 15.18
CA GLY A 9 -0.74 1.99 14.93
C GLY A 9 -0.05 1.46 16.17
N ARG A 10 0.59 0.31 16.00
CA ARG A 10 1.31 -0.38 17.05
C ARG A 10 2.59 -0.97 16.50
N TYR A 11 3.66 -0.84 17.25
CA TYR A 11 4.94 -1.46 16.98
C TYR A 11 5.21 -2.53 18.03
N THR A 12 5.67 -3.71 17.60
CA THR A 12 6.10 -4.79 18.50
C THR A 12 7.40 -5.42 18.02
N ASP A 13 8.36 -5.59 18.92
CA ASP A 13 9.61 -6.32 18.68
C ASP A 13 9.97 -7.20 19.90
N GLY A 14 11.22 -7.68 19.96
CA GLY A 14 11.73 -8.47 21.08
C GLY A 14 11.82 -7.72 22.43
N HIS A 15 11.68 -6.40 22.44
CA HIS A 15 11.74 -5.55 23.64
C HIS A 15 10.35 -5.10 24.12
N GLY A 16 9.29 -5.45 23.40
CA GLY A 16 7.91 -5.21 23.79
C GLY A 16 7.11 -4.43 22.74
N THR A 17 6.01 -3.85 23.19
CA THR A 17 5.00 -3.23 22.35
C THR A 17 4.81 -1.76 22.70
N GLU A 18 4.60 -0.91 21.69
CA GLU A 18 4.32 0.51 21.84
C GLU A 18 3.21 0.95 20.88
N GLU A 19 2.26 1.73 21.39
CA GLU A 19 1.29 2.44 20.54
C GLU A 19 1.98 3.62 19.86
N ILE A 20 1.83 3.72 18.56
CA ILE A 20 2.51 4.70 17.72
C ILE A 20 1.49 5.44 16.86
N VAL A 21 1.96 6.52 16.22
CA VAL A 21 1.19 7.21 15.19
C VAL A 21 2.03 7.27 13.93
N ILE A 22 1.49 6.69 12.86
CA ILE A 22 2.08 6.75 11.54
C ILE A 22 1.55 7.99 10.85
N GLU A 23 2.44 8.81 10.34
CA GLU A 23 2.10 10.01 9.59
C GLU A 23 2.47 9.81 8.13
N SER A 24 1.56 10.14 7.22
CA SER A 24 1.80 10.02 5.80
C SER A 24 1.24 11.20 5.02
N ASP A 25 1.83 11.52 3.87
CA ASP A 25 1.26 12.45 2.90
C ASP A 25 0.41 11.75 1.82
N GLY A 26 0.28 10.42 1.91
CA GLY A 26 -0.41 9.59 0.92
C GLY A 26 0.40 9.35 -0.36
N ARG A 27 1.69 9.73 -0.38
CA ARG A 27 2.57 9.72 -1.54
C ARG A 27 3.92 9.08 -1.24
N GLU A 28 4.91 9.91 -0.91
CA GLU A 28 6.33 9.53 -0.83
C GLU A 28 6.84 9.55 0.61
N LEU A 29 6.04 10.03 1.57
CA LEU A 29 6.47 10.18 2.95
C LEU A 29 5.61 9.31 3.87
N ILE A 30 6.31 8.45 4.61
CA ILE A 30 5.81 7.76 5.78
C ILE A 30 6.79 8.03 6.91
N ARG A 31 6.29 8.45 8.07
CA ARG A 31 7.12 8.63 9.26
C ARG A 31 6.40 8.22 10.52
N THR A 32 7.18 7.83 11.52
CA THR A 32 6.67 7.48 12.85
C THR A 32 7.73 7.78 13.91
N THR A 33 7.35 7.74 15.18
CA THR A 33 8.29 7.79 16.30
C THR A 33 8.05 6.57 17.18
N ILE A 34 9.13 5.82 17.44
CA ILE A 34 9.11 4.59 18.22
C ILE A 34 10.16 4.73 19.30
N ARG A 35 9.77 4.64 20.58
CA ARG A 35 10.63 4.82 21.75
C ARG A 35 11.45 6.11 21.71
N GLY A 36 10.86 7.17 21.18
CA GLY A 36 11.49 8.49 21.02
C GLY A 36 12.45 8.62 19.82
N VAL A 37 12.65 7.57 19.02
CA VAL A 37 13.45 7.59 17.79
C VAL A 37 12.53 7.81 16.60
N ARG A 38 12.89 8.75 15.71
CA ARG A 38 12.12 9.06 14.50
C ARG A 38 12.56 8.17 13.34
N PHE A 39 11.58 7.52 12.72
CA PHE A 39 11.73 6.71 11.53
C PHE A 39 11.01 7.35 10.35
N GLU A 40 11.57 7.21 9.16
CA GLU A 40 11.05 7.74 7.91
C GLU A 40 11.44 6.84 6.74
N GLY A 41 10.56 6.73 5.77
CA GLY A 41 10.74 5.97 4.54
C GLY A 41 9.67 6.36 3.54
N ASP A 42 9.80 5.85 2.31
CA ASP A 42 8.78 5.98 1.28
C ASP A 42 7.82 4.80 1.24
N SER A 43 8.15 3.68 1.89
CA SER A 43 7.33 2.48 2.06
C SER A 43 7.25 2.04 3.54
N MET A 44 6.28 1.19 3.86
CA MET A 44 6.07 0.70 5.25
C MET A 44 7.09 -0.36 5.69
N ASP A 45 7.73 -1.03 4.74
CA ASP A 45 8.76 -2.06 4.92
C ASP A 45 10.20 -1.50 4.89
N ASP A 46 10.38 -0.20 4.61
CA ASP A 46 11.70 0.46 4.54
C ASP A 46 11.80 1.70 5.45
N LEU A 47 11.21 1.62 6.64
CA LEU A 47 11.30 2.72 7.62
C LEU A 47 12.68 2.76 8.27
N GLY A 48 13.51 3.73 7.87
CA GLY A 48 14.86 3.96 8.39
C GLY A 48 14.94 5.06 9.45
N ALA A 49 15.93 4.99 10.35
CA ALA A 49 16.11 6.00 11.41
C ALA A 49 16.74 7.31 10.87
N LEU A 50 16.13 8.46 11.20
CA LEU A 50 16.57 9.78 10.68
C LEU A 50 17.72 10.45 11.46
N GLY A 51 18.09 9.98 12.66
CA GLY A 51 19.06 10.70 13.49
C GLY A 51 19.73 9.85 14.57
N GLY A 52 21.07 9.91 14.60
CA GLY A 52 21.92 9.13 15.49
C GLY A 52 21.95 7.64 15.13
N ALA A 53 22.95 6.90 15.59
CA ALA A 53 22.77 5.46 15.71
C ALA A 53 21.66 5.28 16.76
N PRO A 54 20.51 4.67 16.42
CA PRO A 54 19.60 4.16 17.44
C PRO A 54 20.46 3.34 18.40
N PRO A 55 20.20 3.33 19.72
CA PRO A 55 20.94 2.45 20.61
C PRO A 55 20.90 1.05 19.98
N GLU A 56 22.04 0.49 19.56
CA GLU A 56 22.10 -0.77 18.77
C GLU A 56 21.36 -1.93 19.46
N LEU A 57 21.12 -1.77 20.76
CA LEU A 57 20.39 -2.68 21.64
C LEU A 57 18.86 -2.55 21.59
N ALA A 58 18.27 -1.65 20.80
CA ALA A 58 16.84 -1.34 20.86
C ALA A 58 16.04 -1.70 19.60
N PHE A 59 16.69 -1.85 18.44
CA PHE A 59 16.03 -2.09 17.14
C PHE A 59 16.92 -2.95 16.23
N SER A 60 16.29 -3.82 15.43
CA SER A 60 16.96 -4.55 14.36
C SER A 60 16.80 -3.83 13.02
N PHE A 61 17.85 -3.89 12.18
CA PHE A 61 17.85 -3.27 10.86
C PHE A 61 18.31 -4.23 9.77
N PHE A 62 17.72 -4.10 8.57
CA PHE A 62 18.18 -4.73 7.35
C PHE A 62 18.11 -3.71 6.21
N GLY A 63 19.20 -3.52 5.47
CA GLY A 63 19.24 -2.55 4.37
C GLY A 63 19.10 -1.07 4.79
N GLY A 64 18.98 -0.77 6.08
CA GLY A 64 18.71 0.58 6.60
C GLY A 64 17.30 0.73 7.18
N GLY A 65 16.36 -0.14 6.80
CA GLY A 65 15.00 -0.22 7.31
C GLY A 65 14.87 -1.12 8.55
N LEU A 66 13.80 -0.90 9.33
CA LEU A 66 13.42 -1.73 10.48
C LEU A 66 13.15 -3.18 10.08
N CYS A 67 13.58 -4.14 10.91
CA CYS A 67 13.23 -5.55 10.78
C CYS A 67 13.01 -6.21 12.15
N SER A 68 12.82 -7.53 12.19
CA SER A 68 12.55 -8.31 13.42
C SER A 68 11.37 -7.78 14.25
N CYS A 69 10.33 -7.30 13.58
CA CYS A 69 9.22 -6.61 14.24
C CYS A 69 7.87 -6.83 13.54
N LEU A 70 6.81 -6.41 14.24
CA LEU A 70 5.45 -6.32 13.74
C LEU A 70 5.03 -4.86 13.79
N LEU A 71 4.61 -4.36 12.62
CA LEU A 71 4.05 -3.02 12.45
C LEU A 71 2.57 -3.16 12.10
N GLU A 72 1.71 -2.55 12.89
CA GLU A 72 0.26 -2.56 12.70
C GLU A 72 -0.26 -1.13 12.56
N TRP A 73 -1.25 -0.91 11.70
CA TRP A 73 -1.85 0.40 11.50
C TRP A 73 -3.26 0.31 10.93
N GLU A 74 -4.05 1.35 11.18
CA GLU A 74 -5.42 1.48 10.65
C GLU A 74 -5.54 2.68 9.71
N VAL A 75 -6.01 2.45 8.48
CA VAL A 75 -6.26 3.50 7.49
C VAL A 75 -7.73 3.58 7.11
N PRO A 76 -8.30 4.79 6.93
CA PRO A 76 -9.62 4.93 6.32
C PRO A 76 -9.61 4.37 4.90
N LEU A 77 -10.58 3.51 4.60
CA LEU A 77 -10.75 2.94 3.26
C LEU A 77 -12.24 2.99 2.88
N PRO A 78 -12.68 4.01 2.13
CA PRO A 78 -14.07 4.09 1.73
C PRO A 78 -14.43 2.97 0.74
N VAL A 79 -15.70 2.56 0.76
CA VAL A 79 -16.24 1.52 -0.11
C VAL A 79 -17.52 2.07 -0.75
N ASP A 80 -17.57 2.09 -2.08
CA ASP A 80 -18.80 2.44 -2.79
C ASP A 80 -19.72 1.23 -2.83
N VAL A 81 -20.97 1.40 -2.37
CA VAL A 81 -22.01 0.38 -2.39
C VAL A 81 -23.12 0.82 -3.35
N ALA A 82 -23.41 -0.02 -4.35
CA ALA A 82 -24.42 0.29 -5.35
C ALA A 82 -25.79 0.55 -4.70
N GLY A 83 -26.36 1.72 -4.94
CA GLY A 83 -27.62 2.18 -4.33
C GLY A 83 -27.47 2.98 -3.04
N ASP A 84 -26.36 2.79 -2.31
CA ASP A 84 -26.14 3.38 -0.98
C ASP A 84 -25.02 4.44 -0.96
N GLY A 85 -24.25 4.55 -2.05
CA GLY A 85 -23.14 5.50 -2.17
C GLY A 85 -21.90 5.08 -1.40
N ALA A 86 -21.06 6.05 -1.02
CA ALA A 86 -19.80 5.77 -0.33
C ALA A 86 -20.04 5.50 1.17
N ARG A 87 -19.52 4.37 1.65
CA ARG A 87 -19.56 3.94 3.04
C ARG A 87 -18.17 4.03 3.66
N PRO A 88 -18.04 4.54 4.90
CA PRO A 88 -16.75 4.56 5.57
C PRO A 88 -16.36 3.14 5.98
N GLY A 89 -15.15 2.74 5.60
CA GLY A 89 -14.49 1.52 6.07
C GLY A 89 -13.17 1.84 6.75
N VAL A 90 -12.67 0.88 7.53
CA VAL A 90 -11.33 0.95 8.16
C VAL A 90 -10.57 -0.30 7.78
N LEU A 91 -9.43 -0.12 7.13
CA LEU A 91 -8.49 -1.18 6.80
C LEU A 91 -7.44 -1.26 7.91
N HIS A 92 -7.43 -2.37 8.64
CA HIS A 92 -6.36 -2.73 9.55
C HIS A 92 -5.31 -3.55 8.80
N CYS A 93 -4.05 -3.13 8.87
CA CYS A 93 -2.91 -3.81 8.28
C CYS A 93 -1.97 -4.27 9.40
N ALA A 94 -1.41 -5.46 9.24
CA ALA A 94 -0.39 -6.03 10.11
C ALA A 94 0.75 -6.59 9.27
N LEU A 95 1.90 -5.90 9.27
CA LEU A 95 3.11 -6.27 8.56
C LEU A 95 4.12 -6.85 9.54
N ARG A 96 4.40 -8.14 9.40
CA ARG A 96 5.47 -8.81 10.16
C ARG A 96 6.70 -8.94 9.28
N MET A 97 7.80 -8.37 9.76
CA MET A 97 9.13 -8.43 9.16
C MET A 97 10.04 -9.31 10.02
N GLY A 98 10.64 -10.32 9.39
CA GLY A 98 11.51 -11.28 10.03
C GLY A 98 12.94 -10.80 10.28
N ASP A 99 13.82 -11.74 10.59
CA ASP A 99 15.25 -11.48 10.82
C ASP A 99 16.01 -11.44 9.49
N PRO A 100 17.18 -10.79 9.41
CA PRO A 100 18.07 -10.91 8.27
C PRO A 100 18.47 -12.38 8.02
N ALA A 101 18.16 -12.93 6.84
CA ALA A 101 18.40 -14.34 6.49
C ALA A 101 19.88 -14.66 6.18
N GLY A 102 20.79 -13.72 6.43
CA GLY A 102 22.22 -13.79 6.13
C GLY A 102 22.64 -12.98 4.89
N PRO A 103 23.95 -12.99 4.56
CA PRO A 103 24.50 -12.14 3.51
C PRO A 103 23.83 -12.33 2.15
N GLY A 104 23.22 -11.27 1.62
CA GLY A 104 22.59 -11.23 0.29
C GLY A 104 21.25 -11.97 0.18
N ARG A 105 20.62 -12.37 1.30
CA ARG A 105 19.42 -13.23 1.29
C ARG A 105 18.10 -12.54 1.67
N GLY A 106 18.11 -11.24 1.95
CA GLY A 106 16.90 -10.53 2.40
C GLY A 106 16.53 -10.86 3.84
N LEU A 107 15.25 -10.62 4.18
CA LEU A 107 14.63 -11.11 5.41
C LEU A 107 14.24 -12.58 5.27
N ASP A 108 14.19 -13.31 6.38
CA ASP A 108 13.79 -14.73 6.41
C ASP A 108 12.28 -14.94 6.20
N SER A 109 11.50 -13.88 6.47
CA SER A 109 10.07 -13.85 6.36
C SER A 109 9.57 -12.42 6.25
N GLU A 110 8.50 -12.25 5.48
CA GLU A 110 7.71 -11.03 5.42
C GLU A 110 6.28 -11.44 5.13
N THR A 111 5.34 -10.99 5.95
CA THR A 111 3.92 -11.35 5.83
C THR A 111 3.04 -10.17 6.14
N LEU A 112 2.04 -9.95 5.29
CA LEU A 112 1.03 -8.93 5.45
C LEU A 112 -0.32 -9.58 5.69
N THR A 113 -1.01 -9.16 6.76
CA THR A 113 -2.41 -9.50 7.00
C THR A 113 -3.25 -8.23 6.92
N VAL A 114 -4.40 -8.31 6.25
CA VAL A 114 -5.34 -7.19 6.15
C VAL A 114 -6.74 -7.58 6.61
N THR A 115 -7.41 -6.66 7.30
CA THR A 115 -8.80 -6.80 7.72
C THR A 115 -9.55 -5.50 7.45
N LEU A 116 -10.62 -5.55 6.65
CA LEU A 116 -11.51 -4.42 6.45
C LEU A 116 -12.72 -4.53 7.36
N ARG A 117 -12.94 -3.50 8.17
CA ARG A 117 -14.19 -3.30 8.90
C ARG A 117 -15.11 -2.39 8.09
N LEU A 118 -16.29 -2.88 7.76
CA LEU A 118 -17.32 -2.15 7.00
C LEU A 118 -18.70 -2.49 7.58
N ASP A 119 -19.42 -1.47 8.04
CA ASP A 119 -20.79 -1.61 8.56
C ASP A 119 -20.95 -2.69 9.66
N GLY A 120 -19.93 -2.86 10.51
CA GLY A 120 -19.91 -3.87 11.58
C GLY A 120 -19.55 -5.29 11.12
N HIS A 121 -19.25 -5.48 9.84
CA HIS A 121 -18.71 -6.72 9.29
C HIS A 121 -17.18 -6.63 9.15
N GLU A 122 -16.51 -7.76 9.36
CA GLU A 122 -15.07 -7.89 9.13
C GLU A 122 -14.82 -8.80 7.92
N TYR A 123 -14.05 -8.29 6.96
CA TYR A 123 -13.56 -9.02 5.80
C TYR A 123 -12.07 -9.23 5.98
N HIS A 124 -11.67 -10.47 6.11
CA HIS A 124 -10.31 -10.84 6.49
C HIS A 124 -9.61 -11.60 5.37
N VAL A 125 -8.39 -11.19 5.07
CA VAL A 125 -7.51 -11.93 4.15
C VAL A 125 -6.24 -12.26 4.92
N VAL A 126 -6.03 -13.55 5.15
CA VAL A 126 -4.71 -14.09 5.49
C VAL A 126 -4.04 -14.43 4.18
N ASP A 127 -3.16 -13.57 3.70
CA ASP A 127 -2.23 -14.00 2.67
C ASP A 127 -0.92 -14.47 3.32
N GLY A 128 -0.23 -15.36 2.61
CA GLY A 128 1.12 -15.80 2.96
C GLY A 128 2.14 -14.68 2.71
N PRO A 129 3.32 -14.95 2.12
CA PRO A 129 4.18 -13.87 1.66
C PRO A 129 3.44 -13.09 0.57
N GLY A 130 3.16 -11.82 0.79
CA GLY A 130 2.32 -11.03 -0.12
C GLY A 130 2.43 -9.53 0.11
N ASP A 131 2.30 -8.78 -0.98
CA ASP A 131 2.23 -7.32 -0.97
C ASP A 131 0.79 -6.82 -0.75
N LEU A 132 0.66 -5.51 -0.53
CA LEU A 132 -0.64 -4.88 -0.29
C LEU A 132 -1.59 -4.95 -1.51
N GLU A 133 -1.07 -4.93 -2.73
CA GLU A 133 -1.90 -5.04 -3.93
C GLU A 133 -2.68 -6.36 -3.92
N HIS A 134 -1.98 -7.47 -3.72
CA HIS A 134 -2.58 -8.80 -3.68
C HIS A 134 -3.64 -8.89 -2.58
N ALA A 135 -3.32 -8.38 -1.39
CA ALA A 135 -4.22 -8.36 -0.25
C ALA A 135 -5.52 -7.56 -0.55
N LEU A 136 -5.40 -6.39 -1.20
CA LEU A 136 -6.55 -5.56 -1.58
C LEU A 136 -7.37 -6.19 -2.72
N HIS A 137 -6.73 -6.91 -3.64
CA HIS A 137 -7.41 -7.71 -4.66
C HIS A 137 -8.21 -8.86 -4.04
N ALA A 138 -7.63 -9.58 -3.09
CA ALA A 138 -8.32 -10.63 -2.34
C ALA A 138 -9.49 -10.06 -1.54
N LEU A 139 -9.28 -8.94 -0.85
CA LEU A 139 -10.32 -8.28 -0.08
C LEU A 139 -11.51 -7.85 -0.95
N GLN A 140 -11.25 -7.27 -2.13
CA GLN A 140 -12.29 -6.91 -3.08
C GLN A 140 -13.08 -8.12 -3.59
N ARG A 141 -12.49 -9.33 -3.63
CA ARG A 141 -13.20 -10.56 -3.99
C ARG A 141 -14.13 -11.07 -2.88
N GLU A 142 -13.77 -10.84 -1.62
CA GLU A 142 -14.58 -11.21 -0.45
C GLU A 142 -15.76 -10.25 -0.22
N LEU A 143 -15.65 -9.00 -0.68
CA LEU A 143 -16.73 -8.02 -0.57
C LEU A 143 -17.99 -8.45 -1.35
N PRO A 144 -19.20 -8.02 -0.89
CA PRO A 144 -20.43 -8.19 -1.65
C PRO A 144 -20.28 -7.66 -3.09
N ARG A 145 -20.92 -8.30 -4.07
CA ARG A 145 -20.82 -7.90 -5.49
C ARG A 145 -21.19 -6.44 -5.77
N ALA A 146 -22.04 -5.85 -4.94
CA ALA A 146 -22.47 -4.46 -5.03
C ALA A 146 -21.46 -3.47 -4.43
N ALA A 147 -20.43 -3.95 -3.73
CA ALA A 147 -19.45 -3.15 -3.01
C ALA A 147 -18.11 -3.12 -3.75
N ARG A 148 -17.51 -1.93 -3.84
CA ARG A 148 -16.20 -1.71 -4.48
C ARG A 148 -15.31 -0.83 -3.63
N LEU A 149 -14.07 -1.25 -3.42
CA LEU A 149 -13.06 -0.44 -2.75
C LEU A 149 -12.89 0.88 -3.52
N ARG A 150 -12.85 1.99 -2.79
CA ARG A 150 -12.66 3.33 -3.34
C ARG A 150 -11.31 3.87 -2.90
N ALA A 151 -10.29 3.48 -3.65
CA ALA A 151 -8.90 3.91 -3.42
C ALA A 151 -8.09 3.84 -4.72
N CYS A 152 -6.94 4.50 -4.76
CA CYS A 152 -6.10 4.61 -5.94
C CYS A 152 -5.71 3.25 -6.54
N VAL A 153 -5.55 2.19 -5.75
CA VAL A 153 -5.32 0.82 -6.27
C VAL A 153 -6.44 0.34 -7.20
N ALA A 154 -7.68 0.77 -6.95
CA ALA A 154 -8.87 0.43 -7.73
C ALA A 154 -9.20 1.48 -8.82
N CYS A 155 -8.33 2.47 -9.01
CA CYS A 155 -8.55 3.55 -9.97
C CYS A 155 -8.25 3.10 -11.40
N ALA A 156 -9.04 3.59 -12.36
CA ALA A 156 -8.85 3.38 -13.80
C ALA A 156 -7.59 4.05 -14.35
N TRP A 157 -7.00 4.98 -13.59
CA TRP A 157 -5.88 5.83 -14.00
C TRP A 157 -4.61 5.58 -13.20
N SER A 158 -4.50 4.43 -12.51
CA SER A 158 -3.31 4.10 -11.73
C SER A 158 -2.54 2.93 -12.31
N ASP A 159 -1.24 2.78 -12.07
CA ASP A 159 -0.54 1.55 -12.44
C ASP A 159 0.75 1.39 -11.64
N TYR A 160 1.26 0.16 -11.52
CA TYR A 160 2.60 -0.05 -10.96
C TYR A 160 3.63 -0.07 -12.08
N HIS A 161 4.85 0.28 -11.71
CA HIS A 161 5.95 0.10 -12.64
C HIS A 161 6.15 -1.41 -12.84
N PRO A 162 6.32 -1.92 -14.08
CA PRO A 162 6.52 -3.36 -14.28
C PRO A 162 7.77 -3.97 -13.63
N ALA A 163 8.59 -3.17 -12.95
CA ALA A 163 9.76 -3.63 -12.20
C ALA A 163 9.48 -3.92 -10.71
N GLY A 164 8.30 -3.56 -10.20
CA GLY A 164 7.91 -3.88 -8.81
C GLY A 164 6.89 -2.92 -8.21
N SER A 165 6.34 -3.33 -7.07
CA SER A 165 5.36 -2.62 -6.25
C SER A 165 5.86 -2.61 -4.79
N PRO A 166 6.33 -1.46 -4.27
CA PRO A 166 6.74 -1.34 -2.86
C PRO A 166 5.53 -1.40 -1.91
N MET A 167 5.77 -1.69 -0.62
CA MET A 167 4.70 -1.78 0.39
C MET A 167 4.12 -0.39 0.73
N MET A 168 2.86 -0.18 0.40
CA MET A 168 2.18 1.11 0.62
C MET A 168 2.80 2.28 -0.15
N ALA A 169 3.22 2.09 -1.41
CA ALA A 169 3.86 3.14 -2.19
C ALA A 169 3.92 2.84 -3.70
N GLY A 170 4.51 3.75 -4.47
CA GLY A 170 4.94 3.47 -5.85
C GLY A 170 3.83 3.27 -6.88
N LEU A 171 2.59 3.57 -6.54
CA LEU A 171 1.46 3.50 -7.47
C LEU A 171 1.41 4.79 -8.30
N ALA A 172 1.70 4.70 -9.60
CA ALA A 172 1.63 5.84 -10.51
C ALA A 172 0.18 6.28 -10.71
N CYS A 173 -0.04 7.60 -10.76
CA CYS A 173 -1.31 8.21 -11.16
C CYS A 173 -1.16 8.88 -12.54
N PHE A 174 -2.04 8.57 -13.47
CA PHE A 174 -2.08 9.11 -14.83
C PHE A 174 -3.27 10.05 -15.06
N ARG A 175 -3.76 10.73 -14.01
CA ARG A 175 -4.96 11.57 -14.12
C ARG A 175 -4.83 12.72 -15.14
N ASP A 176 -3.61 13.25 -15.33
CA ASP A 176 -3.35 14.29 -16.34
C ASP A 176 -3.05 13.71 -17.74
N ALA A 177 -2.93 12.38 -17.84
CA ALA A 177 -2.56 11.66 -19.07
C ALA A 177 -3.57 10.56 -19.44
N LYS A 178 -4.83 10.69 -19.02
CA LYS A 178 -5.91 9.69 -19.20
C LYS A 178 -5.99 9.15 -20.63
N ASP A 179 -5.95 10.02 -21.64
CA ASP A 179 -6.06 9.61 -23.04
C ASP A 179 -4.85 8.83 -23.53
N LEU A 180 -3.65 9.14 -23.02
CA LEU A 180 -2.44 8.38 -23.32
C LEU A 180 -2.48 7.03 -22.62
N TYR A 181 -2.81 7.00 -21.33
CA TYR A 181 -2.88 5.79 -20.53
C TYR A 181 -3.97 4.82 -21.01
N ARG A 182 -5.11 5.32 -21.50
CA ARG A 182 -6.19 4.48 -22.08
C ARG A 182 -5.73 3.67 -23.29
N ARG A 183 -4.70 4.12 -24.01
CA ARG A 183 -4.15 3.39 -25.17
C ARG A 183 -3.17 2.29 -24.78
N VAL A 184 -2.84 2.14 -23.50
CA VAL A 184 -1.84 1.17 -23.06
C VAL A 184 -2.31 -0.25 -23.35
N ASP A 185 -1.50 -1.01 -24.10
CA ASP A 185 -1.82 -2.35 -24.59
C ASP A 185 -0.77 -3.41 -24.24
N GLY A 186 0.21 -3.06 -23.39
CA GLY A 186 1.23 -4.00 -22.91
C GLY A 186 2.42 -3.33 -22.23
N LYS A 187 3.52 -4.09 -22.10
CA LYS A 187 4.78 -3.60 -21.48
C LYS A 187 5.56 -2.66 -22.40
N HIS A 188 5.76 -3.08 -23.64
CA HIS A 188 6.69 -2.47 -24.60
C HIS A 188 5.96 -1.90 -25.83
N GLY A 189 6.68 -1.14 -26.66
CA GLY A 189 6.14 -0.52 -27.87
C GLY A 189 5.67 0.92 -27.65
N PRO A 190 5.15 1.60 -28.69
CA PRO A 190 4.73 3.00 -28.62
C PRO A 190 3.53 3.25 -27.71
N HIS A 191 2.78 2.19 -27.38
CA HIS A 191 1.68 2.20 -26.43
C HIS A 191 1.96 1.33 -25.19
N GLY A 192 3.20 0.87 -25.01
CA GLY A 192 3.58 0.13 -23.82
C GLY A 192 3.66 1.03 -22.59
N ILE A 193 3.36 0.49 -21.40
CA ILE A 193 3.42 1.23 -20.14
C ILE A 193 4.82 1.84 -19.89
N PHE A 194 5.91 1.22 -20.35
CA PHE A 194 7.25 1.83 -20.25
C PHE A 194 7.39 3.13 -21.04
N ALA A 195 6.72 3.26 -22.19
CA ALA A 195 6.74 4.48 -22.99
C ALA A 195 5.82 5.56 -22.40
N VAL A 196 4.75 5.14 -21.72
CA VAL A 196 3.76 6.03 -21.09
C VAL A 196 4.19 6.48 -19.69
N TRP A 197 5.05 5.71 -19.00
CA TRP A 197 5.46 5.95 -17.61
C TRP A 197 5.90 7.40 -17.30
N PRO A 198 6.71 8.07 -18.15
CA PRO A 198 7.13 9.45 -17.88
C PRO A 198 5.99 10.46 -17.84
N ALA A 199 4.80 10.10 -18.33
CA ALA A 199 3.60 10.94 -18.31
C ALA A 199 2.77 10.79 -17.03
N GLN A 200 3.24 10.03 -16.02
CA GLN A 200 2.58 10.01 -14.72
C GLN A 200 2.52 11.42 -14.10
N THR A 201 1.42 11.72 -13.43
CA THR A 201 1.23 12.93 -12.64
C THR A 201 2.04 12.88 -11.36
N GLU A 202 1.98 11.75 -10.66
CA GLU A 202 2.63 11.54 -9.35
C GLU A 202 2.63 10.05 -8.97
N LEU A 203 3.44 9.71 -7.98
CA LEU A 203 3.36 8.43 -7.26
C LEU A 203 2.51 8.63 -6.00
N VAL A 204 1.65 7.66 -5.72
CA VAL A 204 0.76 7.66 -4.56
C VAL A 204 0.81 6.31 -3.85
N GLN A 205 0.25 6.28 -2.65
CA GLN A 205 -0.03 5.04 -1.93
C GLN A 205 -1.35 4.44 -2.41
N GLU A 206 -1.52 3.14 -2.24
CA GLU A 206 -2.65 2.33 -2.71
C GLU A 206 -3.98 2.81 -2.17
N THR A 207 -3.98 3.19 -0.88
CA THR A 207 -5.15 3.64 -0.13
C THR A 207 -5.43 5.14 -0.28
N TRP A 208 -4.58 5.86 -1.03
CA TRP A 208 -4.83 7.25 -1.38
C TRP A 208 -6.11 7.41 -2.20
N LEU A 209 -6.71 8.60 -2.19
CA LEU A 209 -7.89 8.90 -2.98
C LEU A 209 -7.88 10.36 -3.46
N CYS A 210 -7.69 10.55 -4.76
CA CYS A 210 -7.82 11.88 -5.39
C CYS A 210 -9.26 12.16 -5.86
N GLU A 211 -9.55 13.42 -6.15
CA GLU A 211 -10.88 13.88 -6.59
C GLU A 211 -11.26 13.37 -7.98
N GLU A 212 -10.28 12.98 -8.79
CA GLU A 212 -10.47 12.44 -10.15
C GLU A 212 -10.52 10.90 -10.19
N PHE A 213 -10.73 10.27 -9.03
CA PHE A 213 -10.90 8.83 -8.93
C PHE A 213 -12.02 8.35 -9.86
N GLU A 214 -11.71 7.32 -10.63
CA GLU A 214 -12.67 6.59 -11.45
C GLU A 214 -12.46 5.11 -11.22
N HIS A 215 -13.55 4.38 -11.04
CA HIS A 215 -13.51 2.94 -10.85
C HIS A 215 -12.91 2.24 -12.06
N ARG A 216 -11.85 1.45 -11.84
CA ARG A 216 -11.25 0.61 -12.88
C ARG A 216 -12.25 -0.41 -13.41
N THR A 217 -12.36 -0.48 -14.73
CA THR A 217 -13.09 -1.48 -15.50
C THR A 217 -12.10 -2.46 -16.16
N SER A 218 -12.59 -3.45 -16.91
CA SER A 218 -11.76 -4.54 -17.46
C SER A 218 -10.88 -4.15 -18.66
N ASP A 219 -10.98 -2.92 -19.15
CA ASP A 219 -10.53 -2.50 -20.48
C ASP A 219 -9.50 -1.36 -20.49
N HIS A 220 -8.93 -1.01 -19.33
CA HIS A 220 -7.99 0.12 -19.23
C HIS A 220 -6.67 -0.27 -18.56
N GLY A 221 -5.57 0.19 -19.18
CA GLY A 221 -4.24 0.15 -18.58
C GLY A 221 -3.53 -1.20 -18.68
N TYR A 222 -2.32 -1.25 -18.10
CA TYR A 222 -1.46 -2.43 -18.16
C TYR A 222 -1.85 -3.50 -17.12
N ARG A 223 -2.26 -3.09 -15.91
CA ARG A 223 -2.69 -4.00 -14.83
C ARG A 223 -4.03 -4.74 -15.01
N GLY A 224 -4.81 -4.42 -16.05
CA GLY A 224 -6.12 -5.02 -16.27
C GLY A 224 -7.18 -4.54 -15.26
N GLY A 225 -8.16 -5.38 -14.92
CA GLY A 225 -9.29 -5.00 -14.05
C GLY A 225 -9.03 -5.15 -12.54
N PHE A 226 -9.84 -4.48 -11.71
CA PHE A 226 -9.82 -4.63 -10.24
C PHE A 226 -11.19 -5.09 -9.70
N PRO A 227 -11.31 -6.29 -9.10
CA PRO A 227 -10.22 -7.24 -8.88
C PRO A 227 -9.84 -7.97 -10.18
N TYR A 228 -8.55 -8.27 -10.36
CA TYR A 228 -8.07 -9.11 -11.45
C TYR A 228 -8.66 -10.52 -11.31
N ARG A 229 -9.14 -11.10 -12.42
CA ARG A 229 -9.84 -12.39 -12.47
C ARG A 229 -9.09 -13.48 -13.25
N GLY A 230 -7.88 -13.20 -13.73
CA GLY A 230 -7.03 -14.20 -14.38
C GLY A 230 -6.21 -15.01 -13.37
N PRO A 231 -5.50 -16.05 -13.83
CA PRO A 231 -4.42 -16.63 -13.03
C PRO A 231 -3.35 -15.55 -12.83
N LEU A 232 -2.97 -15.35 -11.57
CA LEU A 232 -1.79 -14.56 -11.19
C LEU A 232 -0.53 -15.28 -11.70
#